data_AF-A0A1G5W251-F1
#
_entry.id   AF-A0A1G5W251-F1
#
_cell.length_a   1.000
_cell.length_b   1.000
_cell.length_c   1.000
_cell.angle_alpha   90.00
_cell.angle_beta   90.00
_cell.angle_gamma   90.00
#
_symmetry.space_group_name_H-M   'P 1'
#
loop_
_entity.id
_entity.type
_entity.pdbx_description
1 polymer ?
#
loop_
_entity_poly.entity_id
_entity_poly.type
_entity_poly.pdbx_seq_one_letter_code
_entity_poly.pdbx_strand_id
1 'polypeptide(L)'
;MSRKNKDTWKFAHDYCGRLWFKIGLVLLIPTIIIQIPFAHSSEDTIGYMTLFVEGIQLVTLLGSIVFVERALKKTFDENGVRR
;
A
#
# COMPACT_ATOMS: atom_id res chain seq x y z
N MET A 1 -9.71 9.78 -10.56
CA MET A 1 -10.86 9.06 -11.20
C MET A 1 -11.78 8.43 -10.17
N SER A 2 -11.29 8.10 -8.98
CA SER A 2 -12.02 7.30 -7.98
C SER A 2 -13.31 7.90 -7.39
N ARG A 3 -13.61 9.19 -7.60
CA ARG A 3 -14.81 9.86 -7.05
C ARG A 3 -15.84 10.24 -8.10
N LYS A 4 -15.69 9.74 -9.33
CA LYS A 4 -16.46 10.21 -10.48
C LYS A 4 -17.90 9.72 -10.47
N ASN A 5 -18.11 8.48 -10.04
CA ASN A 5 -19.41 7.87 -9.82
C ASN A 5 -19.28 6.69 -8.82
N LYS A 6 -20.40 6.03 -8.49
CA LYS A 6 -20.39 4.90 -7.55
C LYS A 6 -19.54 3.73 -8.06
N ASP A 7 -19.51 3.47 -9.36
CA ASP A 7 -18.80 2.32 -9.94
C ASP A 7 -17.28 2.49 -9.92
N THR A 8 -16.79 3.67 -10.28
CA THR A 8 -15.37 4.05 -10.17
C THR A 8 -14.91 4.06 -8.71
N TRP A 9 -15.74 4.54 -7.78
CA TRP A 9 -15.44 4.49 -6.35
C TRP A 9 -15.36 3.06 -5.83
N LYS A 10 -16.36 2.22 -6.14
CA LYS A 10 -16.38 0.82 -5.72
C LYS A 10 -15.19 0.05 -6.28
N PHE A 11 -14.89 0.23 -7.58
CA PHE A 11 -13.71 -0.38 -8.19
C PHE A 11 -12.42 0.05 -7.51
N ALA A 12 -12.25 1.35 -7.24
CA ALA A 12 -11.06 1.88 -6.58
C ALA A 12 -10.88 1.26 -5.19
N HIS A 13 -11.95 1.19 -4.41
CA HIS A 13 -11.93 0.65 -3.05
C HIS A 13 -11.60 -0.84 -3.05
N ASP A 14 -12.29 -1.63 -3.87
CA ASP A 14 -12.06 -3.08 -3.98
C ASP A 14 -10.64 -3.40 -4.48
N TYR A 15 -10.16 -2.64 -5.47
CA TYR A 15 -8.80 -2.81 -6.00
C TYR A 15 -7.74 -2.39 -4.98
N CYS A 16 -7.94 -1.26 -4.30
CA CYS A 16 -7.05 -0.79 -3.24
C CYS A 16 -6.94 -1.81 -2.10
N GLY A 17 -8.07 -2.34 -1.61
CA GLY A 17 -8.07 -3.35 -0.54
C GLY A 17 -7.32 -4.63 -0.94
N ARG A 18 -7.55 -5.14 -2.15
CA ARG A 18 -6.79 -6.30 -2.68
C ARG A 18 -5.30 -6.01 -2.83
N LEU A 19 -4.96 -4.78 -3.25
CA LEU A 19 -3.57 -4.36 -3.42
C LEU A 19 -2.87 -4.26 -2.05
N TRP A 20 -3.52 -3.65 -1.06
CA TRP A 20 -3.00 -3.53 0.31
C TRP A 20 -2.82 -4.89 0.97
N PHE A 21 -3.74 -5.82 0.78
CA PHE A 21 -3.58 -7.18 1.31
C PHE A 21 -2.34 -7.87 0.75
N LYS A 22 -2.12 -7.77 -0.57
CA LYS A 22 -0.93 -8.33 -1.23
C LYS A 22 0.35 -7.64 -0.78
N ILE A 23 0.37 -6.31 -0.77
CA ILE A 23 1.53 -5.53 -0.33
C ILE A 23 1.85 -5.82 1.14
N GLY A 24 0.85 -5.87 2.01
CA GLY A 24 1.01 -6.19 3.42
C GLY A 24 1.63 -7.56 3.63
N LEU A 25 1.14 -8.59 2.94
CA LEU A 25 1.72 -9.94 3.02
C LEU A 25 3.20 -9.95 2.57
N VAL A 26 3.52 -9.24 1.47
CA VAL A 26 4.88 -9.15 0.93
C VAL A 26 5.80 -8.36 1.85
N LEU A 27 5.33 -7.31 2.51
CA LEU A 27 6.11 -6.48 3.45
C LEU A 27 6.29 -7.16 4.81
N LEU A 28 5.37 -8.01 5.23
CA LEU A 28 5.43 -8.67 6.53
C LEU A 28 6.64 -9.60 6.66
N ILE A 29 6.96 -10.36 5.61
CA ILE A 29 8.10 -11.28 5.59
C ILE A 29 9.44 -10.56 5.86
N PRO A 30 9.85 -9.55 5.07
CA PRO A 30 11.10 -8.85 5.31
C PRO A 30 11.07 -8.07 6.63
N THR A 31 9.92 -7.52 7.06
CA THR A 31 9.83 -6.86 8.36
C THR A 31 10.17 -7.81 9.51
N ILE A 32 9.61 -9.03 9.52
CA ILE A 32 9.93 -10.03 10.56
C ILE A 32 11.43 -10.41 10.49
N ILE A 33 11.96 -10.65 9.29
CA ILE A 33 13.37 -11.03 9.10
C ILE A 33 14.29 -9.92 9.62
N ILE A 34 13.97 -8.66 9.35
CA ILE A 34 14.76 -7.51 9.80
C ILE A 34 14.65 -7.34 11.32
N GLN A 35 13.50 -7.57 11.94
CA GLN A 35 13.31 -7.34 13.38
C GLN A 35 13.92 -8.43 14.28
N ILE A 36 13.94 -9.70 13.85
CA ILE A 36 14.43 -10.82 14.69
C ILE A 36 15.84 -10.59 15.27
N PRO A 37 16.86 -10.18 14.49
CA PRO A 37 18.21 -9.95 15.00
C PRO A 37 18.30 -8.81 16.03
N PHE A 38 17.39 -7.84 15.95
CA PHE A 38 17.41 -6.63 16.79
C PHE A 38 16.60 -6.79 18.07
N ALA A 39 15.92 -7.92 18.28
CA ALA A 39 15.08 -8.16 19.46
C ALA A 39 15.85 -8.07 20.81
N HIS A 40 17.17 -8.22 20.79
CA HIS A 40 18.04 -8.13 21.97
C HIS A 40 18.93 -6.88 21.98
N SER A 41 18.69 -5.94 21.07
CA SER A 41 19.43 -4.67 20.98
C SER A 41 18.91 -3.63 21.98
N SER A 42 19.62 -2.50 22.10
CA SER A 42 19.15 -1.37 22.92
C SER A 42 17.86 -0.77 22.37
N GLU A 43 17.07 -0.15 23.24
CA GLU A 43 15.80 0.52 22.89
C GLU A 43 15.98 1.54 21.77
N ASP A 44 17.04 2.36 21.84
CA ASP A 44 17.36 3.35 20.80
C ASP A 44 17.56 2.70 19.42
N THR A 45 18.28 1.58 19.37
CA THR A 45 18.55 0.86 18.12
C THR A 45 17.26 0.30 17.53
N ILE A 46 16.42 -0.31 18.38
CA ILE A 46 15.11 -0.83 17.97
C ILE A 46 14.22 0.30 17.46
N GLY A 47 14.23 1.45 18.13
CA GLY A 47 13.47 2.64 17.75
C GLY A 47 13.83 3.15 16.36
N TYR A 48 15.12 3.40 16.09
CA TYR A 48 15.57 3.88 14.78
C TYR A 48 15.29 2.87 13.66
N MET A 49 15.55 1.58 13.90
CA MET A 49 15.28 0.53 12.90
C MET A 49 13.77 0.43 12.60
N THR A 50 12.92 0.47 13.63
CA THR A 50 11.46 0.37 13.45
C THR A 50 10.95 1.57 12.66
N LEU A 51 11.37 2.78 13.03
CA LEU A 51 11.00 4.00 12.32
C LEU A 51 11.39 3.96 10.84
N PHE A 52 12.59 3.44 10.53
CA PHE A 52 13.06 3.31 9.16
C PHE A 52 12.20 2.31 8.35
N VAL A 53 11.91 1.14 8.92
CA VAL A 53 11.07 0.11 8.30
C VAL A 53 9.66 0.65 8.07
N GLU A 54 9.05 1.28 9.06
CA GLU A 54 7.72 1.90 8.95
C GLU A 54 7.70 3.01 7.89
N GLY A 55 8.75 3.83 7.80
CA GLY A 55 8.90 4.84 6.76
C GLY A 55 8.80 4.24 5.34
N ILE A 56 9.50 3.12 5.10
CA ILE A 56 9.42 2.40 3.82
C ILE A 56 8.00 1.84 3.58
N GLN A 57 7.37 1.26 4.61
CA GLN A 57 6.00 0.74 4.50
C GLN A 57 5.00 1.84 4.15
N LEU A 58 5.10 3.02 4.77
CA LEU A 58 4.25 4.18 4.49
C LEU A 58 4.43 4.69 3.07
N VAL A 59 5.67 4.84 2.58
CA VAL A 59 5.93 5.24 1.19
C VAL A 59 5.33 4.24 0.21
N THR A 60 5.44 2.94 0.51
CA THR A 60 4.86 1.87 -0.32
C THR A 60 3.33 1.96 -0.36
N LEU A 61 2.68 2.20 0.79
CA LEU A 61 1.23 2.39 0.88
C LEU A 61 0.78 3.64 0.11
N LEU A 62 1.49 4.76 0.21
CA LEU A 62 1.18 5.97 -0.57
C LEU A 62 1.35 5.72 -2.07
N GLY A 63 2.38 4.98 -2.47
CA GLY A 63 2.60 4.57 -3.86
C GLY A 63 1.43 3.78 -4.46
N SER A 64 0.69 3.02 -3.63
CA SER A 64 -0.49 2.26 -4.06
C SER A 64 -1.58 3.15 -4.69
N ILE A 65 -1.68 4.42 -4.30
CA ILE A 65 -2.65 5.38 -4.86
C ILE A 65 -2.41 5.56 -6.36
N VAL A 66 -1.15 5.65 -6.79
CA VAL A 66 -0.79 5.80 -8.20
C VAL A 66 -1.18 4.56 -8.99
N PHE A 67 -1.00 3.36 -8.41
CA PHE A 67 -1.42 2.11 -9.04
C PHE A 67 -2.95 2.01 -9.16
N VAL A 68 -3.70 2.41 -8.13
CA VAL A 68 -5.16 2.45 -8.14
C VAL A 68 -5.66 3.42 -9.22
N GLU A 69 -5.12 4.64 -9.30
CA GLU A 69 -5.49 5.62 -10.32
C GLU A 69 -5.12 5.17 -11.74
N ARG A 70 -3.98 4.49 -11.92
CA ARG A 70 -3.62 3.87 -13.21
C ARG A 70 -4.61 2.77 -13.61
N ALA A 71 -5.01 1.91 -12.67
CA ALA A 71 -5.99 0.85 -12.93
C ALA A 71 -7.37 1.43 -13.27
N LEU A 72 -7.78 2.50 -12.59
CA LEU A 72 -9.00 3.24 -12.90
C LEU A 72 -8.99 3.81 -14.32
N LYS A 73 -7.92 4.50 -14.72
CA LYS A 73 -7.79 5.09 -16.07
C LYS A 73 -7.73 4.06 -17.20
N LYS A 74 -7.30 2.82 -16.89
CA LYS A 74 -7.34 1.71 -17.85
C LYS A 74 -8.73 1.12 -18.01
N THR A 75 -9.51 1.08 -16.92
CA THR A 75 -10.81 0.40 -16.88
C THR A 75 -11.97 1.31 -17.25
N PHE A 76 -11.85 2.61 -17.00
CA PHE A 76 -12.91 3.59 -17.20
C PHE A 76 -12.44 4.72 -18.13
N ASP A 77 -13.37 5.26 -18.91
CA ASP A 77 -13.15 6.44 -19.73
C ASP A 77 -13.22 7.76 -18.91
N GLU A 78 -13.13 8.89 -19.60
CA GLU A 78 -13.21 10.21 -18.96
C GLU A 78 -14.60 10.58 -18.43
N ASN A 79 -15.63 9.77 -18.65
CA ASN A 79 -16.96 9.97 -18.07
C ASN A 79 -17.23 9.00 -16.90
N GLY A 80 -16.28 8.10 -16.61
CA GLY A 80 -16.46 7.05 -15.60
C GLY A 80 -17.32 5.88 -16.11
N VAL A 81 -17.51 5.76 -17.42
CA VAL A 81 -18.12 4.61 -18.07
C VAL A 81 -17.04 3.55 -18.25
N ARG A 82 -17.36 2.28 -17.96
CA ARG A 82 -16.42 1.19 -18.21
C ARG A 82 -16.13 1.09 -19.70
N ARG A 83 -14.84 0.94 -20.02
CA ARG A 83 -14.39 0.57 -21.36
C ARG A 83 -14.59 -0.92 -21.60
#